data_AF-A0A554KD21-F1
#
_entry.id   AF-A0A554KD21-F1
#
_cell.length_a   1.000
_cell.length_b   1.000
_cell.length_c   1.000
_cell.angle_alpha   90.00
_cell.angle_beta   90.00
_cell.angle_gamma   90.00
#
_symmetry.space_group_name_H-M   'P 1'
#
loop_
_entity.id
_entity.type
_entity.pdbx_description
1 polymer ?
#
loop_
_entity_poly.entity_id
_entity_poly.type
_entity_poly.pdbx_seq_one_letter_code
_entity_poly.pdbx_strand_id
1 'polypeptide(L)'
;MVGNANIFVDQCNMDWRLLPAIAVRESSGGKQACGNNPFGWASCRADFESVEKAIEIVGANLCGFNPRTEAYYKNKTTHERLWSYNGIVNQNYPDEVLKIMDDF
;
A
#
# COMPACT_ATOMS: atom_id res chain seq x y z
N MET A 1 14.38 0.56 14.72
CA MET A 1 13.16 0.15 14.01
C MET A 1 11.96 0.89 14.58
N VAL A 2 11.72 2.13 14.12
CA VAL A 2 10.44 2.88 14.06
C VAL A 2 10.82 4.06 13.15
N GLY A 3 10.41 4.10 11.87
CA GLY A 3 10.99 5.13 10.98
C GLY A 3 10.32 5.41 9.64
N ASN A 4 9.63 4.47 9.00
CA ASN A 4 9.24 4.66 7.60
C ASN A 4 7.75 4.93 7.36
N ALA A 5 6.85 4.61 8.29
CA ALA A 5 5.41 4.86 8.13
C ALA A 5 5.03 6.34 8.40
N ASN A 6 5.69 6.99 9.36
CA ASN A 6 5.36 8.35 9.79
C ASN A 6 5.54 9.40 8.68
N ILE A 7 6.47 9.16 7.74
CA ILE A 7 6.73 10.08 6.62
C ILE A 7 5.46 10.33 5.80
N PHE A 8 4.65 9.30 5.55
CA PHE A 8 3.45 9.44 4.73
C PHE A 8 2.24 9.99 5.50
N VAL A 9 2.15 9.69 6.79
CA VAL A 9 1.12 10.28 7.67
C VAL A 9 1.26 11.80 7.65
N ASP A 10 2.48 12.28 7.90
CA ASP A 10 2.77 13.71 8.05
C ASP A 10 2.66 14.46 6.71
N GLN A 11 2.92 13.81 5.58
CA GLN A 11 2.98 14.46 4.27
C GLN A 11 1.67 14.41 3.47
N CYS A 12 0.84 13.37 3.65
CA CYS A 12 -0.34 13.16 2.80
C CYS A 12 -1.59 12.67 3.56
N ASN A 13 -1.56 12.71 4.89
CA ASN A 13 -2.63 12.24 5.78
C ASN A 13 -3.10 10.81 5.46
N MET A 14 -2.15 9.95 5.03
CA MET A 14 -2.42 8.54 4.83
C MET A 14 -2.32 7.83 6.17
N ASP A 15 -3.34 7.04 6.50
CA ASP A 15 -3.34 6.24 7.73
C ASP A 15 -2.13 5.29 7.74
N TRP A 16 -1.35 5.34 8.82
CA TRP A 16 -0.12 4.55 8.97
C TRP A 16 -0.37 3.04 8.89
N ARG A 17 -1.61 2.60 9.17
CA ARG A 17 -2.04 1.20 9.11
C ARG A 17 -2.20 0.67 7.69
N LEU A 18 -2.32 1.53 6.68
CA LEU A 18 -2.66 1.13 5.31
C LEU A 18 -1.62 0.19 4.70
N LEU A 19 -0.34 0.57 4.71
CA LEU A 19 0.73 -0.25 4.12
C LEU A 19 0.89 -1.61 4.84
N PRO A 20 0.93 -1.68 6.19
CA PRO A 20 0.92 -2.95 6.90
C PRO A 20 -0.29 -3.84 6.53
N ALA A 21 -1.49 -3.27 6.44
CA ALA A 21 -2.70 -4.04 6.11
C ALA A 21 -2.66 -4.62 4.69
N ILE A 22 -2.21 -3.82 3.70
CA ILE A 22 -1.96 -4.30 2.33
C ILE A 22 -0.93 -5.44 2.37
N ALA A 23 0.19 -5.29 3.08
CA ALA A 23 1.21 -6.34 3.16
C ALA A 23 0.69 -7.64 3.81
N VAL A 24 -0.16 -7.54 4.84
CA VAL A 24 -0.84 -8.71 5.44
C VAL A 24 -1.70 -9.42 4.40
N ARG A 25 -2.55 -8.67 3.70
CA ARG A 25 -3.46 -9.24 2.70
C ARG A 25 -2.74 -9.85 1.49
N GLU A 26 -1.62 -9.26 1.08
CA GLU A 26 -0.93 -9.64 -0.16
C GLU A 26 0.14 -10.71 0.03
N SER A 27 0.75 -10.79 1.22
CA SER A 27 1.91 -11.66 1.43
C SER A 27 2.05 -12.19 2.87
N SER A 28 0.98 -12.18 3.67
CA SER A 28 1.01 -12.54 5.09
C SER A 28 2.04 -11.71 5.88
N GLY A 29 2.12 -10.42 5.56
CA GLY A 29 3.03 -9.46 6.19
C GLY A 29 4.47 -9.57 5.66
N GLY A 30 4.63 -9.94 4.39
CA GLY A 30 5.93 -10.12 3.74
C GLY A 30 6.50 -11.54 3.78
N LYS A 31 5.86 -12.47 4.50
CA LYS A 31 6.31 -13.88 4.61
C LYS A 31 6.31 -14.61 3.27
N GLN A 32 5.43 -14.21 2.36
CA GLN A 32 5.27 -14.78 1.01
C GLN A 32 5.55 -13.73 -0.06
N ALA A 33 6.38 -12.73 0.23
CA ALA A 33 6.68 -11.65 -0.71
C ALA A 33 7.47 -12.15 -1.92
N CYS A 34 7.15 -11.62 -3.10
CA CYS A 34 7.90 -11.78 -4.33
C CYS A 34 8.96 -10.68 -4.41
N GLY A 35 10.25 -10.98 -4.63
CA GLY A 35 11.26 -9.95 -4.95
C GLY A 35 11.28 -8.69 -4.06
N ASN A 36 11.24 -8.84 -2.74
CA ASN A 36 11.12 -7.74 -1.77
C ASN A 36 9.87 -6.85 -1.92
N ASN A 37 8.81 -7.35 -2.55
CA ASN A 37 7.53 -6.69 -2.78
C ASN A 37 6.44 -7.33 -1.92
N PRO A 38 6.28 -6.93 -0.65
CA PRO A 38 5.25 -7.48 0.22
C PRO A 38 3.83 -7.02 -0.18
N PHE A 39 3.70 -6.06 -1.10
CA PHE A 39 2.45 -5.43 -1.46
C PHE A 39 1.82 -6.00 -2.75
N GLY A 40 2.48 -6.98 -3.39
CA GLY A 40 2.06 -7.48 -4.70
C GLY A 40 2.03 -6.40 -5.78
N TRP A 41 2.73 -5.27 -5.58
CA TRP A 41 2.69 -4.11 -6.47
C TRP A 41 3.04 -4.50 -7.90
N ALA A 42 2.34 -3.92 -8.87
CA ALA A 42 2.43 -4.28 -10.28
C ALA A 42 2.25 -5.78 -10.56
N SER A 43 1.43 -6.47 -9.75
CA SER A 43 1.18 -7.91 -9.83
C SER A 43 2.47 -8.74 -9.71
N CYS A 44 3.36 -8.38 -8.77
CA CYS A 44 4.68 -9.00 -8.59
C CYS A 44 5.62 -8.91 -9.81
N ARG A 45 5.33 -8.07 -10.82
CA ARG A 45 6.24 -7.87 -11.96
C ARG A 45 7.36 -6.88 -11.68
N ALA A 46 7.34 -6.25 -10.51
CA ALA A 46 8.37 -5.34 -10.04
C ALA A 46 9.02 -5.94 -8.79
N ASP A 47 10.33 -6.15 -8.90
CA ASP A 47 11.19 -6.44 -7.76
C ASP A 47 11.74 -5.12 -7.21
N PHE A 48 11.96 -5.09 -5.89
CA PHE A 48 12.57 -3.96 -5.20
C PHE A 48 13.94 -4.34 -4.65
N GLU A 49 14.81 -3.34 -4.55
CA GLU A 49 16.14 -3.49 -3.93
C GLU A 49 16.03 -3.98 -2.48
N SER A 50 15.03 -3.48 -1.74
CA SER A 50 14.71 -3.93 -0.38
C SER A 50 13.24 -3.69 -0.06
N VAL A 51 12.77 -4.27 1.05
CA VAL A 51 11.40 -4.03 1.55
C VAL A 51 11.21 -2.56 1.95
N GLU A 52 12.25 -1.91 2.48
CA GLU A 52 12.23 -0.47 2.79
C GLU A 52 12.02 0.34 1.51
N LYS A 53 12.68 -0.03 0.41
CA LYS A 53 12.50 0.65 -0.87
C LYS A 53 11.09 0.41 -1.44
N ALA A 54 10.53 -0.77 -1.23
CA ALA A 54 9.15 -1.06 -1.58
C ALA A 54 8.18 -0.17 -0.78
N ILE A 55 8.39 -0.01 0.53
CA ILE A 55 7.59 0.88 1.40
C ILE A 55 7.65 2.32 0.90
N GLU A 56 8.86 2.82 0.59
CA GLU A 56 9.06 4.17 0.09
C GLU A 56 8.29 4.39 -1.23
N ILE A 57 8.48 3.49 -2.19
CA ILE A 57 7.89 3.64 -3.53
C ILE A 57 6.37 3.45 -3.49
N VAL A 58 5.86 2.38 -2.89
CA VAL A 58 4.43 2.10 -2.85
C VAL A 58 3.70 3.14 -2.01
N GLY A 59 4.26 3.56 -0.87
CA GLY A 59 3.72 4.63 -0.05
C GLY A 59 3.65 5.97 -0.81
N ALA A 60 4.70 6.34 -1.55
CA ALA A 60 4.69 7.56 -2.38
C ALA A 60 3.62 7.51 -3.48
N ASN A 61 3.39 6.34 -4.08
CA ASN A 61 2.29 6.17 -5.04
C ASN A 61 0.92 6.34 -4.37
N LEU A 62 0.68 5.68 -3.22
CA LEU A 62 -0.58 5.79 -2.48
C LEU A 62 -0.83 7.20 -1.91
N CYS A 63 0.22 7.97 -1.64
CA CYS A 63 0.10 9.40 -1.33
C CYS A 63 -0.21 10.28 -2.54
N GLY A 64 -0.09 9.76 -3.76
CA GLY A 64 -0.23 10.53 -5.00
C GLY A 64 0.99 11.40 -5.33
N PHE A 65 2.18 11.07 -4.80
CA PHE A 65 3.42 11.81 -5.07
C PHE A 65 4.12 11.37 -6.35
N ASN A 66 3.69 10.27 -6.97
CA ASN A 66 4.16 9.87 -8.28
C ASN A 66 3.21 10.40 -9.38
N PRO A 67 3.63 11.32 -10.26
CA PRO A 67 2.77 11.88 -11.31
C PRO A 67 2.13 10.83 -12.23
N ARG A 68 2.76 9.66 -12.38
CA ARG A 68 2.24 8.56 -13.22
C ARG A 68 1.02 7.85 -12.61
N THR A 69 0.84 7.93 -11.30
CA THR A 69 -0.24 7.26 -10.57
C THR A 69 -1.09 8.21 -9.75
N GLU A 70 -0.76 9.50 -9.75
CA GLU A 70 -1.40 10.57 -9.00
C GLU A 70 -2.93 10.55 -9.15
N ALA A 71 -3.43 10.42 -10.38
CA ALA A 71 -4.87 10.40 -10.67
C ALA A 71 -5.66 9.29 -9.94
N TYR A 72 -4.98 8.21 -9.53
CA TYR A 72 -5.61 7.08 -8.83
C TYR A 72 -5.65 7.26 -7.31
N TYR A 73 -4.76 8.08 -6.74
CA TYR A 73 -4.46 8.06 -5.30
C TYR A 73 -4.45 9.43 -4.60
N LYS A 74 -4.20 10.52 -5.34
CA LYS A 74 -4.13 11.86 -4.76
C LYS A 74 -5.51 12.35 -4.34
N ASN A 75 -5.58 12.95 -3.14
CA ASN A 75 -6.82 13.46 -2.54
C ASN A 75 -7.94 12.40 -2.47
N LYS A 76 -7.56 11.12 -2.36
CA LYS A 76 -8.48 10.00 -2.22
C LYS A 76 -8.56 9.54 -0.78
N THR A 77 -9.75 9.12 -0.39
CA THR A 77 -9.98 8.39 0.86
C THR A 77 -9.24 7.04 0.83
N THR A 78 -9.03 6.42 1.99
CA THR A 78 -8.43 5.08 2.08
C THR A 78 -9.18 4.06 1.23
N HIS A 79 -10.51 4.07 1.26
CA HIS A 79 -11.33 3.18 0.46
C HIS A 79 -11.14 3.42 -1.06
N GLU A 80 -11.16 4.68 -1.52
CA GLU A 80 -10.92 4.99 -2.94
C GLU A 80 -9.51 4.57 -3.41
N ARG A 81 -8.49 4.73 -2.55
CA ARG A 81 -7.13 4.24 -2.85
C ARG A 81 -7.13 2.73 -3.04
N LEU A 82 -7.75 1.98 -2.14
CA LEU A 82 -7.86 0.53 -2.21
C LEU A 82 -8.70 0.07 -3.42
N TRP A 83 -9.74 0.83 -3.75
CA TRP A 83 -10.55 0.60 -4.94
C TRP A 83 -9.70 0.67 -6.22
N SER A 84 -8.90 1.73 -6.35
CA SER A 84 -7.95 1.89 -7.46
C SER A 84 -6.84 0.83 -7.44
N TYR A 85 -6.38 0.44 -6.25
CA TYR A 85 -5.27 -0.49 -6.09
C TYR A 85 -5.62 -1.88 -6.63
N ASN A 86 -6.77 -2.43 -6.21
CA ASN A 86 -7.23 -3.75 -6.66
C ASN A 86 -8.75 -3.96 -6.57
N GLY A 87 -9.54 -3.00 -6.06
CA GLY A 87 -10.99 -3.11 -5.93
C GLY A 87 -11.74 -3.27 -7.27
N ILE A 88 -11.20 -2.71 -8.35
CA ILE A 88 -11.75 -2.90 -9.71
C ILE A 88 -11.72 -4.37 -10.13
N VAL A 89 -10.68 -5.11 -9.73
CA VAL A 89 -10.48 -6.54 -10.08
C VAL A 89 -11.14 -7.45 -9.04
N ASN A 90 -10.99 -7.13 -7.76
CA ASN A 90 -11.61 -7.84 -6.64
C ASN A 90 -12.40 -6.84 -5.78
N GLN A 91 -13.72 -6.82 -5.93
CA GLN A 91 -14.59 -5.85 -5.26
C GLN A 91 -14.54 -5.93 -3.72
N ASN A 92 -14.20 -7.09 -3.16
CA ASN A 92 -14.08 -7.27 -1.70
C ASN A 92 -12.74 -6.74 -1.15
N TYR A 93 -11.78 -6.42 -2.02
CA TYR A 93 -10.43 -6.04 -1.63
C TYR A 93 -10.37 -4.85 -0.65
N PRO A 94 -11.11 -3.74 -0.87
CA PRO A 94 -11.09 -2.64 0.08
C PRO A 94 -11.57 -3.06 1.47
N ASP A 95 -12.66 -3.83 1.54
CA ASP A 95 -13.25 -4.27 2.81
C ASP A 95 -12.34 -5.23 3.56
N GLU A 96 -11.68 -6.17 2.86
CA GLU A 96 -10.68 -7.07 3.45
C GLU A 96 -9.52 -6.29 4.09
N VAL A 97 -8.98 -5.28 3.38
CA VAL A 97 -7.86 -4.49 3.89
C VAL A 97 -8.30 -3.57 5.03
N LEU A 98 -9.46 -2.93 4.92
CA LEU A 98 -10.02 -2.11 5.99
C LEU A 98 -10.27 -2.93 7.25
N LYS A 99 -10.78 -4.17 7.10
CA LYS A 99 -10.95 -5.08 8.23
C LYS A 99 -9.63 -5.39 8.94
N ILE A 100 -8.55 -5.60 8.19
CA ILE A 100 -7.22 -5.80 8.76
C ILE A 100 -6.73 -4.53 9.49
N MET A 101 -6.99 -3.33 8.93
CA MET A 101 -6.62 -2.07 9.59
C MET A 101 -7.34 -1.86 10.93
N ASP A 102 -8.59 -2.34 11.04
CA ASP A 102 -9.38 -2.26 12.28
C ASP A 102 -8.94 -3.27 13.34
N ASP A 103 -8.19 -4.30 12.96
CA ASP A 103 -7.67 -5.34 13.87
C ASP A 103 -6.28 -5.00 14.45
N PHE A 104 -5.69 -3.85 14.10
CA PHE A 104 -4.40 -3.37 14.62
C PHE A 104 -4.52 -2.56 15.92
#